data_AF-A0A7C5FMH2-F1
#
_entry.id   AF-A0A7C5FMH2-F1
#
_cell.length_a   1.000
_cell.length_b   1.000
_cell.length_c   1.000
_cell.angle_alpha   90.00
_cell.angle_beta   90.00
_cell.angle_gamma   90.00
#
_symmetry.space_group_name_H-M   'P 1'
#
loop_
_entity.id
_entity.type
_entity.pdbx_description
1 polymer ?
#
loop_
_entity_poly.entity_id
_entity_poly.type
_entity_poly.pdbx_seq_one_letter_code
_entity_poly.pdbx_strand_id
1 'polypeptide(L)'
;MIDLIARIKNFFLVTLWQDLPEQTNVIWRWLINSLRVTYIMIRELASGQLNLRAMSLVFTTLLSLVPLIAVAFSVLKAFGVHNQIEPALLQMLEPLGPQGVEITSNIIGFVQNVKVGVLGSLGLAILFYTIIALIQKIENAFNYVWRVKQARTLARRFTDYLSVVMIGPVLVFTALGITATVMTHSVVQTLQAIEPFGTLILLVGKLLPY
;
A
#
# COMPACT_ATOMS: atom_id res chain seq x y z
N MET A 1 4.47 -9.30 58.60
CA MET A 1 5.08 -9.08 57.26
C MET A 1 4.67 -10.17 56.26
N ILE A 2 4.69 -11.46 56.65
CA ILE A 2 4.31 -12.61 55.82
C ILE A 2 2.85 -12.52 55.30
N ASP A 3 1.95 -11.98 56.13
CA ASP A 3 0.51 -11.87 55.81
C ASP A 3 0.19 -10.87 54.67
N LEU A 4 0.97 -9.80 54.55
CA LEU A 4 0.74 -8.76 53.54
C LEU A 4 1.04 -9.29 52.13
N ILE A 5 2.11 -10.07 52.00
CA ILE A 5 2.55 -10.69 50.74
C ILE A 5 1.53 -11.75 50.29
N ALA A 6 1.00 -12.53 51.22
CA ALA A 6 -0.03 -13.53 50.94
C ALA A 6 -1.34 -12.87 50.45
N ARG A 7 -1.77 -11.76 51.08
CA ARG A 7 -2.93 -10.99 50.64
C ARG A 7 -2.76 -10.40 49.25
N ILE A 8 -1.60 -9.83 48.94
CA ILE A 8 -1.33 -9.25 47.63
C ILE A 8 -1.35 -10.35 46.55
N LYS A 9 -0.70 -11.50 46.78
CA LYS A 9 -0.76 -12.63 45.85
C LYS A 9 -2.18 -13.13 45.63
N ASN A 10 -2.97 -13.32 46.69
CA ASN A 10 -4.36 -13.78 46.57
C ASN A 10 -5.23 -12.76 45.82
N PHE A 11 -5.00 -11.46 46.02
CA PHE A 11 -5.72 -10.43 45.29
C PHE A 11 -5.48 -10.53 43.79
N PHE A 12 -4.24 -10.65 43.32
CA PHE A 12 -3.91 -10.74 41.89
C PHE A 12 -4.27 -12.09 41.24
N LEU A 13 -4.25 -13.19 42.01
CA LEU A 13 -4.50 -14.54 41.49
C LEU A 13 -5.98 -14.95 41.54
N VAL A 14 -6.74 -14.48 42.53
CA VAL A 14 -8.11 -14.94 42.79
C VAL A 14 -9.10 -13.78 42.72
N THR A 15 -8.92 -12.75 43.54
CA THR A 15 -9.90 -11.65 43.68
C THR A 15 -10.01 -10.79 42.43
N LEU A 16 -8.89 -10.59 41.71
CA LEU A 16 -8.87 -9.80 40.48
C LEU A 16 -9.72 -10.44 39.38
N TRP A 17 -9.91 -11.76 39.39
CA TRP A 17 -10.58 -12.52 38.32
C TRP A 17 -12.03 -12.93 38.64
N GLN A 18 -12.51 -12.65 39.84
CA GLN A 18 -13.91 -12.89 40.22
C GLN A 18 -14.85 -11.91 39.51
N ASP A 19 -16.05 -12.35 39.16
CA ASP A 19 -17.06 -11.51 38.53
C ASP A 19 -17.51 -10.38 39.46
N LEU A 20 -17.49 -9.13 38.97
CA LEU A 20 -17.98 -8.00 39.74
C LEU A 20 -19.51 -8.06 39.84
N PRO A 21 -20.11 -7.87 41.03
CA PRO A 21 -21.56 -7.76 41.19
C PRO A 21 -22.13 -6.64 40.31
N GLU A 22 -23.29 -6.86 39.69
CA GLU A 22 -23.92 -5.90 38.75
C GLU A 22 -24.20 -4.51 39.35
N GLN A 23 -24.22 -4.39 40.68
CA GLN A 23 -24.45 -3.15 41.43
C GLN A 23 -23.16 -2.35 41.74
N THR A 24 -22.01 -2.69 41.13
CA THR A 24 -20.75 -1.96 41.35
C THR A 24 -20.67 -0.67 40.53
N ASN A 25 -20.15 0.40 41.15
CA ASN A 25 -19.91 1.69 40.50
C ASN A 25 -19.11 1.52 39.21
N VAL A 26 -19.57 2.17 38.13
CA VAL A 26 -18.96 2.10 36.78
C VAL A 26 -17.46 2.42 36.79
N ILE A 27 -17.05 3.39 37.61
CA ILE A 27 -15.64 3.80 37.77
C ILE A 27 -14.80 2.65 38.35
N TRP A 28 -15.33 1.94 39.34
CA TRP A 28 -14.64 0.83 39.99
C TRP A 28 -14.47 -0.36 39.04
N ARG A 29 -15.50 -0.63 38.23
CA ARG A 29 -15.44 -1.64 37.16
C ARG A 29 -14.39 -1.30 36.10
N TRP A 30 -14.31 -0.03 35.69
CA TRP A 30 -13.29 0.43 34.74
C TRP A 30 -11.88 0.28 35.32
N LEU A 31 -11.68 0.65 36.58
CA LEU A 31 -10.39 0.56 37.27
C LEU A 31 -9.91 -0.90 37.37
N ILE A 32 -10.79 -1.83 37.76
CA ILE A 32 -10.46 -3.26 37.85
C ILE A 32 -10.16 -3.87 36.47
N ASN A 33 -10.94 -3.51 35.44
CA ASN A 33 -10.69 -3.98 34.07
C ASN A 33 -9.34 -3.47 33.53
N SER A 34 -9.02 -2.20 33.77
CA SER A 34 -7.70 -1.63 33.42
C SER A 34 -6.56 -2.34 34.14
N LEU A 35 -6.77 -2.74 35.40
CA LEU A 35 -5.81 -3.50 36.20
C LEU A 35 -5.64 -4.93 35.68
N ARG A 36 -6.72 -5.60 35.26
CA ARG A 36 -6.69 -6.91 34.58
C ARG A 36 -5.89 -6.86 33.28
N VAL A 37 -6.22 -5.92 32.40
CA VAL A 37 -5.55 -5.77 31.10
C VAL A 37 -4.06 -5.48 31.29
N THR A 38 -3.73 -4.56 32.18
CA THR A 38 -2.33 -4.24 32.52
C THR A 38 -1.58 -5.46 33.05
N TYR A 39 -2.20 -6.25 33.95
CA TYR A 39 -1.58 -7.46 34.48
C TYR A 39 -1.36 -8.54 33.39
N ILE A 40 -2.34 -8.77 32.52
CA ILE A 40 -2.22 -9.71 31.39
C ILE A 40 -1.10 -9.26 30.46
N MET A 41 -1.09 -7.98 30.07
CA MET A 41 -0.07 -7.40 29.19
C MET A 41 1.33 -7.62 29.77
N ILE A 42 1.56 -7.23 31.03
CA ILE A 42 2.88 -7.40 31.69
C ILE A 42 3.28 -8.87 31.75
N ARG A 43 2.34 -9.76 32.08
CA ARG A 43 2.60 -11.21 32.14
C ARG A 43 2.94 -11.78 30.76
N GLU A 44 2.23 -11.39 29.71
CA GLU A 44 2.50 -11.84 28.35
C GLU A 44 3.82 -11.29 27.81
N LEU A 45 4.12 -10.01 28.07
CA LEU A 45 5.43 -9.42 27.76
C LEU A 45 6.56 -10.17 28.48
N ALA A 46 6.40 -10.47 29.77
CA ALA A 46 7.38 -11.23 30.55
C ALA A 46 7.52 -12.69 30.11
N SER A 47 6.47 -13.28 29.51
CA SER A 47 6.51 -14.65 28.98
C SER A 47 7.34 -14.82 27.70
N GLY A 48 7.74 -13.71 27.05
CA GLY A 48 8.61 -13.71 25.87
C GLY A 48 7.94 -14.14 24.55
N GLN A 49 6.75 -14.76 24.58
CA GLN A 49 6.04 -15.23 23.38
C GLN A 49 5.65 -14.09 22.43
N LEU A 50 5.29 -12.93 22.98
CA LEU A 50 4.96 -11.74 22.22
C LEU A 50 6.17 -11.19 21.46
N ASN A 51 7.35 -11.24 22.10
CA ASN A 51 8.61 -10.83 21.49
C ASN A 51 9.00 -11.76 20.33
N LEU A 52 8.88 -13.08 20.52
CA LEU A 52 9.10 -14.06 19.44
C LEU A 52 8.15 -13.86 18.26
N ARG A 53 6.87 -13.56 18.52
CA ARG A 53 5.88 -13.26 17.47
C ARG A 53 6.22 -11.95 16.74
N ALA A 54 6.60 -10.91 17.48
CA ALA A 54 7.00 -9.63 16.90
C ALA A 54 8.27 -9.80 16.02
N MET A 55 9.28 -10.52 16.51
CA MET A 55 10.49 -10.86 15.74
C MET A 55 10.15 -11.63 14.47
N SER A 56 9.26 -12.63 14.55
CA SER A 56 8.81 -13.38 13.37
C SER A 56 8.14 -12.47 12.35
N LEU A 57 7.25 -11.56 12.77
CA LEU A 57 6.58 -10.63 11.86
C LEU A 57 7.57 -9.66 11.21
N VAL A 58 8.53 -9.14 11.97
CA VAL A 58 9.61 -8.29 11.44
C VAL A 58 10.44 -9.07 10.42
N PHE A 59 10.86 -10.28 10.75
CA PHE A 59 11.65 -11.13 9.85
C PHE A 59 10.90 -11.49 8.57
N THR A 60 9.63 -11.88 8.68
CA THR A 60 8.77 -12.15 7.51
C THR A 60 8.60 -10.90 6.66
N THR A 61 8.43 -9.72 7.27
CA THR A 61 8.33 -8.45 6.54
C THR A 61 9.62 -8.17 5.76
N LEU A 62 10.78 -8.25 6.42
CA LEU A 62 12.09 -8.06 5.79
C LEU A 62 12.34 -9.05 4.65
N LEU A 63 12.06 -10.34 4.85
CA LEU A 63 12.21 -11.35 3.81
C LEU A 63 11.23 -11.14 2.63
N SER A 64 10.02 -10.63 2.90
CA SER A 64 9.01 -10.37 1.87
C SER A 64 9.29 -9.11 1.03
N LEU A 65 10.08 -8.18 1.56
CA LEU A 65 10.45 -6.96 0.83
C LEU A 65 11.26 -7.28 -0.43
N VAL A 66 12.18 -8.24 -0.38
CA VAL A 66 13.04 -8.61 -1.52
C VAL A 66 12.21 -9.05 -2.75
N PRO A 67 11.33 -10.06 -2.65
CA PRO A 67 10.48 -10.45 -3.79
C PRO A 67 9.46 -9.38 -4.17
N LEU A 68 8.95 -8.58 -3.23
CA LEU A 68 8.06 -7.45 -3.54
C LEU A 68 8.77 -6.41 -4.42
N ILE A 69 9.98 -6.03 -4.04
CA ILE A 69 10.85 -5.12 -4.80
C ILE A 69 11.14 -5.73 -6.17
N ALA A 70 11.52 -7.01 -6.25
CA ALA A 70 11.78 -7.68 -7.53
C ALA A 70 10.58 -7.65 -8.48
N VAL A 71 9.36 -7.89 -7.99
CA VAL A 71 8.13 -7.82 -8.78
C VAL A 71 7.85 -6.38 -9.24
N ALA A 72 7.92 -5.40 -8.33
CA ALA A 72 7.70 -3.99 -8.65
C ALA A 72 8.68 -3.50 -9.74
N PHE A 73 9.97 -3.84 -9.60
CA PHE A 73 11.00 -3.52 -10.59
C PHE A 73 10.78 -4.23 -11.93
N SER A 74 10.38 -5.50 -11.90
CA SER A 74 10.08 -6.23 -13.13
C SER A 74 8.94 -5.58 -13.91
N VAL A 75 7.93 -5.05 -13.21
CA VAL A 75 6.83 -4.31 -13.83
C VAL A 75 7.34 -3.01 -14.42
N LEU A 76 8.11 -2.21 -13.67
CA LEU A 76 8.68 -0.95 -14.16
C LEU A 76 9.60 -1.15 -15.37
N LYS A 77 10.39 -2.23 -15.39
CA LYS A 77 11.22 -2.61 -16.53
C LYS A 77 10.37 -3.06 -17.73
N ALA A 78 9.27 -3.77 -17.52
CA ALA A 78 8.32 -4.12 -18.58
C ALA A 78 7.67 -2.88 -19.22
N PHE A 79 7.50 -1.79 -18.46
CA PHE A 79 7.04 -0.50 -18.96
C PHE A 79 8.18 0.39 -19.52
N GLY A 80 9.43 -0.08 -19.55
CA GLY A 80 10.57 0.67 -20.07
C GLY A 80 11.08 1.80 -19.16
N VAL A 81 10.52 1.99 -17.97
CA VAL A 81 10.79 3.13 -17.07
C VAL A 81 12.00 2.89 -16.15
N HIS A 82 12.73 1.79 -16.34
CA HIS A 82 13.86 1.40 -15.47
C HIS A 82 14.96 2.47 -15.31
N ASN A 83 15.20 3.28 -16.34
CA ASN A 83 16.21 4.34 -16.32
C ASN A 83 15.88 5.50 -15.36
N GLN A 84 14.63 5.61 -14.92
CA GLN A 84 14.21 6.65 -13.98
C GLN A 84 14.21 6.18 -12.52
N ILE A 85 14.43 4.88 -12.26
CA ILE A 85 14.33 4.33 -10.91
C ILE A 85 15.59 4.64 -10.09
N GLU A 86 16.77 4.59 -10.72
CA GLU A 86 18.04 4.93 -10.08
C GLU A 86 18.04 6.36 -9.51
N PRO A 87 17.71 7.42 -10.28
CA PRO A 87 17.66 8.77 -9.73
C PRO A 87 16.57 8.94 -8.66
N ALA A 88 15.43 8.24 -8.77
CA ALA A 88 14.38 8.28 -7.75
C ALA A 88 14.83 7.64 -6.41
N LEU A 89 15.54 6.50 -6.47
CA LEU A 89 16.10 5.85 -5.28
C LEU A 89 17.19 6.70 -4.62
N LEU A 90 18.08 7.30 -5.41
CA LEU A 90 19.10 8.21 -4.90
C LEU A 90 18.49 9.40 -4.17
N GLN A 91 17.41 9.98 -4.71
CA GLN A 91 16.70 11.08 -4.07
C GLN A 91 15.98 10.65 -2.78
N MET A 92 15.33 9.48 -2.78
CA MET A 92 14.64 8.96 -1.59
C MET A 92 15.59 8.61 -0.45
N LEU A 93 16.78 8.10 -0.78
CA LEU A 93 17.78 7.63 0.19
C LEU A 93 18.85 8.68 0.50
N GLU A 94 18.76 9.89 -0.08
CA GLU A 94 19.62 11.03 0.23
C GLU A 94 19.73 11.32 1.74
N PRO A 95 18.67 11.22 2.57
CA PRO A 95 18.76 11.45 4.01
C PRO A 95 19.66 10.44 4.76
N LEU A 96 19.97 9.29 4.15
CA LEU A 96 20.86 8.27 4.72
C LEU A 96 22.35 8.53 4.39
N GLY A 97 22.64 9.59 3.64
CA GLY A 97 24.00 9.98 3.27
C GLY A 97 24.74 8.90 2.45
N PRO A 98 26.03 8.63 2.72
CA PRO A 98 26.82 7.72 1.90
C PRO A 98 26.29 6.27 1.91
N GLN A 99 25.57 5.85 2.95
CA GLN A 99 24.95 4.54 3.01
C GLN A 99 23.78 4.39 2.01
N GLY A 100 23.09 5.49 1.69
CA GLY A 100 22.01 5.48 0.70
C GLY A 100 22.49 5.10 -0.70
N VAL A 101 23.71 5.52 -1.07
CA VAL A 101 24.33 5.18 -2.36
C VAL A 101 24.68 3.69 -2.43
N GLU A 102 25.24 3.13 -1.36
CA GLU A 102 25.57 1.69 -1.30
C GLU A 102 24.30 0.82 -1.34
N ILE A 103 23.26 1.21 -0.60
CA ILE A 103 21.95 0.52 -0.62
C ILE A 103 21.34 0.59 -2.03
N THR A 104 21.39 1.76 -2.68
CA THR A 104 20.88 1.93 -4.05
C THR A 104 21.63 1.03 -5.03
N SER A 105 22.97 1.02 -4.98
CA SER A 105 23.81 0.16 -5.84
C SER A 105 23.50 -1.32 -5.63
N ASN A 106 23.32 -1.77 -4.39
CA ASN A 106 22.96 -3.14 -4.06
C ASN A 106 21.57 -3.52 -4.61
N ILE A 107 20.58 -2.62 -4.49
CA ILE A 107 19.23 -2.82 -5.04
C ILE A 107 19.30 -2.91 -6.58
N ILE A 108 20.02 -2.00 -7.23
CA ILE A 108 20.17 -1.99 -8.70
C ILE A 108 20.90 -3.25 -9.18
N GLY A 109 21.98 -3.65 -8.51
CA GLY A 109 22.73 -4.87 -8.82
C GLY A 109 21.88 -6.13 -8.64
N PHE A 110 21.03 -6.18 -7.62
CA PHE A 110 20.07 -7.28 -7.45
C PHE A 110 19.07 -7.33 -8.62
N VAL A 111 18.50 -6.18 -9.00
CA VAL A 111 17.55 -6.06 -10.12
C VAL A 111 18.18 -6.46 -11.46
N GLN A 112 19.45 -6.12 -11.70
CA GLN A 112 20.17 -6.52 -12.91
C GLN A 112 20.43 -8.03 -12.96
N ASN A 113 20.67 -8.67 -11.82
CA ASN A 113 20.91 -10.10 -11.70
C ASN A 113 19.62 -10.95 -11.74
N VAL A 114 18.46 -10.34 -11.47
CA VAL A 114 17.17 -11.01 -11.68
C VAL A 114 16.99 -11.28 -13.17
N LYS A 115 16.90 -12.56 -13.55
CA LYS A 115 16.64 -13.00 -14.94
C LYS A 115 15.25 -12.59 -15.39
N VAL A 116 15.15 -11.36 -15.90
CA VAL A 116 13.91 -10.67 -16.31
C VAL A 116 13.09 -11.47 -17.33
N GLY A 117 13.72 -12.32 -18.14
CA GLY A 117 13.02 -13.10 -19.19
C GLY A 117 11.95 -14.07 -18.66
N VAL A 118 12.20 -14.78 -17.56
CA VAL A 118 11.26 -15.80 -17.01
C VAL A 118 10.50 -15.25 -15.81
N LEU A 119 11.18 -14.54 -14.90
CA LEU A 119 10.55 -13.94 -13.72
C LEU A 119 9.66 -12.74 -14.08
N GLY A 120 10.02 -11.99 -15.13
CA GLY A 120 9.23 -10.83 -15.52
C GLY A 120 8.01 -11.13 -16.35
N SER A 121 8.08 -12.12 -17.25
CA SER A 121 6.91 -12.60 -17.98
C SER A 121 5.92 -13.31 -17.05
N LEU A 122 6.40 -14.16 -16.14
CA LEU A 122 5.58 -14.82 -15.14
C LEU A 122 5.01 -13.84 -14.11
N GLY A 123 5.82 -12.90 -13.61
CA GLY A 123 5.38 -11.86 -12.68
C GLY A 123 4.35 -10.92 -13.30
N LEU A 124 4.53 -10.55 -14.57
CA LEU A 124 3.54 -9.78 -15.33
C LEU A 124 2.25 -10.57 -15.53
N ALA A 125 2.33 -11.86 -15.86
CA ALA A 125 1.15 -12.73 -15.95
C ALA A 125 0.38 -12.81 -14.63
N ILE A 126 1.09 -12.97 -13.50
CA ILE A 126 0.50 -12.97 -12.15
C ILE A 126 -0.13 -11.61 -11.83
N LEU A 127 0.51 -10.50 -12.23
CA LEU A 127 0.00 -9.16 -12.00
C LEU A 127 -1.28 -8.89 -12.80
N PHE A 128 -1.31 -9.27 -14.09
CA PHE A 128 -2.51 -9.23 -14.90
C PHE A 128 -3.62 -10.07 -14.26
N TYR A 129 -3.32 -11.30 -13.84
CA TYR A 129 -4.26 -12.14 -13.12
C TYR A 129 -4.83 -11.45 -11.87
N THR A 130 -3.97 -10.80 -11.08
CA THR A 130 -4.36 -10.11 -9.85
C THR A 130 -5.27 -8.91 -10.14
N ILE A 131 -4.95 -8.11 -11.16
CA ILE A 131 -5.78 -6.97 -11.60
C ILE A 131 -7.16 -7.46 -12.03
N ILE A 132 -7.21 -8.52 -12.84
CA ILE A 132 -8.47 -9.10 -13.30
C ILE A 132 -9.29 -9.63 -12.13
N ALA A 133 -8.65 -10.34 -11.20
CA ALA A 133 -9.31 -10.83 -9.99
C ALA A 133 -9.86 -9.69 -9.12
N LEU A 134 -9.14 -8.57 -9.02
CA LEU A 134 -9.58 -7.39 -8.29
C LEU A 134 -10.81 -6.74 -8.96
N ILE A 135 -10.77 -6.53 -10.28
CA ILE A 135 -11.90 -5.94 -11.00
C ILE A 135 -13.13 -6.85 -10.92
N GLN A 136 -12.96 -8.18 -10.98
CA GLN A 136 -14.06 -9.13 -10.76
C GLN A 136 -14.67 -9.00 -9.37
N LYS A 137 -13.85 -8.85 -8.32
CA LYS A 137 -14.35 -8.62 -6.96
C LYS A 137 -15.15 -7.32 -6.86
N ILE A 138 -14.65 -6.25 -7.48
CA ILE A 138 -15.33 -4.96 -7.53
C ILE A 138 -16.69 -5.12 -8.24
N GLU A 139 -16.71 -5.70 -9.44
CA GLU A 139 -17.94 -5.92 -10.21
C GLU A 139 -18.96 -6.77 -9.44
N ASN A 140 -18.50 -7.84 -8.77
CA ASN A 140 -19.39 -8.67 -7.95
C ASN A 140 -19.99 -7.89 -6.78
N ALA A 141 -19.22 -7.00 -6.14
CA ALA A 141 -19.74 -6.10 -5.11
C ALA A 141 -20.79 -5.13 -5.67
N PHE A 142 -20.55 -4.55 -6.85
CA PHE A 142 -21.55 -3.73 -7.55
C PHE A 142 -22.80 -4.54 -7.92
N ASN A 143 -22.63 -5.72 -8.53
CA ASN A 143 -23.76 -6.60 -8.88
C ASN A 143 -24.58 -7.00 -7.65
N TYR A 144 -23.94 -7.19 -6.51
CA TYR A 144 -24.60 -7.46 -5.23
C TYR A 144 -25.42 -6.24 -4.75
N VAL A 145 -24.82 -5.05 -4.70
CA VAL A 145 -25.50 -3.80 -4.27
C VAL A 145 -26.70 -3.48 -5.16
N TRP A 146 -26.53 -3.61 -6.49
CA TRP A 146 -27.58 -3.33 -7.48
C TRP A 146 -28.49 -4.52 -7.81
N ARG A 147 -28.33 -5.66 -7.10
CA ARG A 147 -29.14 -6.88 -7.25
C ARG A 147 -29.24 -7.40 -8.70
N VAL A 148 -28.15 -7.33 -9.46
CA VAL A 148 -28.08 -7.80 -10.85
C VAL A 148 -28.00 -9.33 -10.86
N LYS A 149 -29.01 -10.00 -11.43
CA LYS A 149 -29.17 -11.48 -11.39
C LYS A 149 -28.32 -12.27 -12.40
N GLN A 150 -27.80 -11.64 -13.45
CA GLN A 150 -26.98 -12.30 -14.48
C GLN A 150 -25.63 -11.60 -14.62
N ALA A 151 -24.61 -12.26 -14.08
CA ALA A 151 -23.22 -11.93 -14.30
C ALA A 151 -22.83 -12.22 -15.77
N ARG A 152 -22.23 -11.25 -16.47
CA ARG A 152 -21.56 -11.47 -17.77
C ARG A 152 -20.52 -12.61 -17.70
N THR A 153 -20.25 -13.28 -18.81
CA THR A 153 -19.27 -14.36 -18.87
C THR A 153 -17.85 -13.87 -18.55
N LEU A 154 -17.05 -14.71 -17.88
CA LEU A 154 -15.71 -14.37 -17.40
C LEU A 154 -14.75 -13.97 -18.54
N ALA A 155 -14.89 -14.60 -19.70
CA ALA A 155 -14.13 -14.26 -20.91
C ALA A 155 -14.44 -12.85 -21.44
N ARG A 156 -15.72 -12.44 -21.45
CA ARG A 156 -16.10 -11.11 -21.94
C ARG A 156 -15.69 -10.01 -20.98
N ARG A 157 -15.79 -10.28 -19.67
CA ARG A 157 -15.24 -9.41 -18.62
C ARG A 157 -13.74 -9.24 -18.77
N PHE A 158 -13.01 -10.32 -18.97
CA PHE A 158 -11.57 -10.29 -19.21
C PHE A 158 -11.21 -9.39 -20.39
N THR A 159 -11.89 -9.53 -21.54
CA THR A 159 -11.64 -8.69 -22.71
C THR A 159 -11.96 -7.22 -22.44
N ASP A 160 -13.14 -6.92 -21.90
CA ASP A 160 -13.56 -5.53 -21.62
C ASP A 160 -12.59 -4.85 -20.64
N TYR A 161 -12.19 -5.53 -19.57
CA TYR A 161 -11.28 -5.00 -18.56
C TYR A 161 -9.84 -4.90 -19.05
N LEU A 162 -9.36 -5.91 -19.78
CA LEU A 162 -8.02 -5.87 -20.36
C LEU A 162 -7.89 -4.72 -21.36
N SER A 163 -8.92 -4.47 -22.16
CA SER A 163 -8.98 -3.32 -23.07
C SER A 163 -8.90 -1.99 -22.31
N VAL A 164 -9.65 -1.81 -21.22
CA VAL A 164 -9.58 -0.58 -20.42
C VAL A 164 -8.22 -0.41 -19.74
N VAL A 165 -7.64 -1.49 -19.20
CA VAL A 165 -6.33 -1.45 -18.53
C VAL A 165 -5.18 -1.20 -19.50
N MET A 166 -5.26 -1.70 -20.75
CA MET A 166 -4.24 -1.41 -21.77
C MET A 166 -4.43 -0.05 -22.43
N ILE A 167 -5.66 0.27 -22.85
CA ILE A 167 -5.95 1.47 -23.65
C ILE A 167 -6.01 2.71 -22.75
N GLY A 168 -6.51 2.59 -21.53
CA GLY A 168 -6.69 3.70 -20.59
C GLY A 168 -5.39 4.48 -20.33
N PRO A 169 -4.31 3.83 -19.85
CA PRO A 169 -3.03 4.50 -19.63
C PRO A 169 -2.47 5.11 -20.91
N VAL A 170 -2.53 4.40 -22.03
CA VAL A 170 -2.05 4.90 -23.33
C VAL A 170 -2.79 6.18 -23.72
N LEU A 171 -4.12 6.22 -23.57
CA LEU A 171 -4.91 7.42 -23.84
C LEU A 171 -4.54 8.57 -22.91
N VAL A 172 -4.37 8.30 -21.61
CA VAL A 172 -3.97 9.32 -20.63
C VAL A 172 -2.59 9.90 -20.96
N PHE A 173 -1.58 9.05 -21.17
CA PHE A 173 -0.23 9.49 -21.53
C PHE A 173 -0.21 10.23 -22.88
N THR A 174 -1.01 9.78 -23.83
CA THR A 174 -1.15 10.47 -25.14
C THR A 174 -1.79 11.84 -24.96
N ALA A 175 -2.87 11.95 -24.18
CA ALA A 175 -3.53 13.22 -23.88
C ALA A 175 -2.60 14.19 -23.15
N LEU A 176 -1.83 13.70 -22.16
CA LEU A 176 -0.81 14.48 -21.46
C LEU A 176 0.28 14.95 -22.42
N GLY A 177 0.79 14.07 -23.29
CA GLY A 177 1.82 14.40 -24.28
C GLY A 177 1.36 15.43 -25.32
N ILE A 178 0.13 15.29 -25.82
CA ILE A 178 -0.49 16.29 -26.71
C ILE A 178 -0.64 17.61 -25.98
N THR A 179 -1.18 17.59 -24.75
CA THR A 179 -1.39 18.81 -23.96
C THR A 179 -0.07 19.52 -23.69
N ALA A 180 0.97 18.80 -23.26
CA ALA A 180 2.30 19.35 -23.04
C ALA A 180 2.88 19.96 -24.33
N THR A 181 2.73 19.28 -25.46
CA THR A 181 3.24 19.75 -26.75
C THR A 181 2.49 21.00 -27.23
N VAL A 182 1.16 21.00 -27.12
CA VAL A 182 0.30 22.13 -27.52
C VAL A 182 0.56 23.34 -26.64
N MET A 183 0.67 23.17 -25.31
CA MET A 183 0.94 24.27 -24.38
C MET A 183 2.35 24.87 -24.56
N THR A 184 3.31 24.08 -25.04
CA THR A 184 4.69 24.54 -25.29
C THR A 184 4.86 25.15 -26.69
N HIS A 185 3.86 25.03 -27.58
CA HIS A 185 3.95 25.53 -28.95
C HIS A 185 3.81 27.07 -29.01
N SER A 186 4.65 27.71 -29.82
CA SER A 186 4.77 29.18 -29.93
C SER A 186 3.45 29.89 -30.28
N VAL A 187 2.61 29.26 -31.09
CA VAL A 187 1.27 29.78 -31.47
C VAL A 187 0.34 29.87 -30.25
N VAL A 188 0.37 28.88 -29.35
CA VAL A 188 -0.47 28.87 -28.14
C VAL A 188 0.04 29.89 -27.12
N GLN A 189 1.35 30.05 -26.99
CA GLN A 189 1.96 31.10 -26.15
C GLN A 189 1.61 32.51 -26.67
N THR A 190 1.57 32.71 -27.99
CA THR A 190 1.19 33.99 -28.60
C THR A 190 -0.30 34.29 -28.39
N LEU A 191 -1.17 33.27 -28.48
CA LEU A 191 -2.60 33.39 -28.19
C LEU A 191 -2.89 33.58 -26.70
N GLN A 192 -2.07 33.03 -25.81
CA GLN A 192 -2.15 33.29 -24.37
C GLN A 192 -1.84 34.75 -24.02
N ALA A 193 -1.02 35.43 -24.82
CA ALA A 193 -0.68 36.83 -24.62
C ALA A 193 -1.78 37.82 -25.09
N ILE A 194 -2.84 37.34 -25.76
CA ILE A 194 -3.94 38.16 -26.26
C ILE A 194 -5.19 37.91 -25.41
N GLU A 195 -5.66 38.91 -24.67
CA GLU A 195 -6.95 38.85 -23.98
C GLU A 195 -8.11 39.03 -24.98
N PRO A 196 -9.21 38.27 -24.88
CA PRO A 196 -9.62 37.38 -23.76
C PRO A 196 -9.20 35.90 -23.91
N PHE A 197 -8.45 35.55 -24.96
CA PHE A 197 -8.10 34.16 -25.27
C PHE A 197 -7.15 33.54 -24.24
N GLY A 198 -6.22 34.30 -23.66
CA GLY A 198 -5.36 33.85 -22.57
C GLY A 198 -6.13 33.39 -21.33
N THR A 199 -7.14 34.15 -20.91
CA THR A 199 -7.99 33.80 -19.77
C THR A 199 -8.77 32.52 -20.02
N LEU A 200 -9.31 32.33 -21.24
CA LEU A 200 -10.03 31.11 -21.63
C LEU A 200 -9.12 29.88 -21.64
N ILE A 201 -7.91 30.01 -22.18
CA ILE A 201 -6.93 28.91 -22.25
C ILE A 201 -6.48 28.49 -20.84
N LEU A 202 -6.27 29.44 -19.92
CA LEU A 202 -5.92 29.16 -18.52
C LEU A 202 -7.06 28.46 -17.75
N LEU A 203 -8.32 28.85 -18.01
CA LEU A 203 -9.48 28.28 -17.35
C LEU A 203 -9.73 26.83 -17.81
N VAL A 204 -9.55 26.56 -19.11
CA VAL A 204 -9.59 25.19 -19.67
C VAL A 204 -8.38 24.38 -19.19
N GLY A 205 -7.19 24.99 -19.12
CA GLY A 205 -5.97 24.34 -18.63
C GLY A 205 -6.08 23.88 -17.17
N LYS A 206 -6.85 24.57 -16.32
CA LYS A 206 -7.14 24.17 -14.94
C LYS A 206 -7.98 22.91 -14.80
N LEU A 207 -8.72 22.52 -15.84
CA LEU A 207 -9.53 21.29 -15.86
C LEU A 207 -8.73 20.08 -16.36
N LEU A 208 -7.59 20.33 -17.02
CA LEU A 208 -6.68 19.27 -17.44
C LEU A 208 -5.76 18.90 -16.26
N PRO A 209 -5.50 17.60 -16.03
CA PRO A 209 -4.54 17.18 -15.02
C PRO A 209 -3.15 17.69 -15.42
N TYR A 210 -2.62 18.61 -14.63
CA TYR A 210 -1.23 19.05 -14.66
C TYR A 210 -0.41 18.21 -13.67
#